data_AF-A0A832M2K0-F1
#
_entry.id   AF-A0A832M2K0-F1
#
_cell.length_a   1.000
_cell.length_b   1.000
_cell.length_c   1.000
_cell.angle_alpha   90.00
_cell.angle_beta   90.00
_cell.angle_gamma   90.00
#
_symmetry.space_group_name_H-M   'P 1'
#
loop_
_entity.id
_entity.type
_entity.pdbx_description
1 polymer ?
#
loop_
_entity_poly.entity_id
_entity_poly.type
_entity_poly.pdbx_seq_one_letter_code
_entity_poly.pdbx_strand_id
1 'polypeptide(L)'
;MIWRTSYNHRLTCCFAGLVTGIAGIAATPAIAQHTFVKPSFLQMAQSSSLTGSWRLANMTTPGFPTPMLPSTDLTAEFSGGRISGSGGCNRFNGSYTTKGNQLSIGPL
;
A
#
# COMPACT_ATOMS: atom_id res chain seq x y z
N MET A 1 -27.84 -8.99 18.40
CA MET A 1 -27.03 -9.18 17.18
C MET A 1 -27.83 -8.64 16.01
N ILE A 2 -27.31 -7.57 15.42
CA ILE A 2 -27.81 -6.83 14.26
C ILE A 2 -27.17 -7.53 13.02
N TRP A 3 -27.73 -7.71 11.81
CA TRP A 3 -28.72 -7.03 10.99
C TRP A 3 -29.34 -8.04 9.99
N ARG A 4 -30.63 -7.91 9.65
CA ARG A 4 -31.17 -8.42 8.37
C ARG A 4 -31.18 -7.26 7.37
N THR A 5 -30.58 -7.51 6.23
CA THR A 5 -30.65 -6.68 5.02
C THR A 5 -32.10 -6.57 4.56
N SER A 6 -32.62 -5.36 4.35
CA SER A 6 -33.77 -5.19 3.46
C SER A 6 -33.63 -3.90 2.66
N TYR A 7 -33.55 -4.16 1.36
CA TYR A 7 -33.47 -3.24 0.25
C TYR A 7 -34.86 -2.65 0.03
N ASN A 8 -35.06 -1.37 0.36
CA ASN A 8 -36.32 -0.68 0.06
C ASN A 8 -36.20 0.10 -1.24
N HIS A 9 -36.74 -0.57 -2.25
CA HIS A 9 -37.04 -0.08 -3.58
C HIS A 9 -38.36 0.71 -3.52
N ARG A 10 -38.49 1.71 -4.41
CA ARG A 10 -39.77 2.24 -4.95
C ARG A 10 -40.50 3.22 -4.01
N LEU A 11 -41.16 4.27 -4.46
CA LEU A 11 -41.30 5.02 -5.72
C LEU A 11 -42.25 6.18 -5.32
N THR A 12 -42.40 7.16 -6.20
CA THR A 12 -43.63 7.98 -6.38
C THR A 12 -43.71 9.32 -5.66
N CYS A 13 -43.78 10.33 -6.53
CA CYS A 13 -44.10 11.73 -6.38
C CYS A 13 -45.37 12.03 -5.58
N CYS A 14 -45.38 13.16 -4.87
CA CYS A 14 -46.14 14.35 -5.25
C CYS A 14 -45.89 15.45 -4.21
N PHE A 15 -45.26 16.53 -4.66
CA PHE A 15 -45.04 17.74 -3.89
C PHE A 15 -46.37 18.45 -3.63
N ALA A 16 -46.70 18.68 -2.37
CA ALA A 16 -47.64 19.72 -1.96
C ALA A 16 -47.02 20.48 -0.78
N GLY A 17 -46.08 21.37 -1.10
CA GLY A 17 -45.50 22.30 -0.13
C GLY A 17 -46.30 23.59 -0.08
N LEU A 18 -46.78 23.96 1.11
CA LEU A 18 -47.21 25.34 1.39
C LEU A 18 -46.01 26.07 2.00
N VAL A 19 -45.37 26.92 1.19
CA VAL A 19 -44.20 27.70 1.59
C VAL A 19 -44.65 29.07 2.12
N THR A 20 -44.51 29.28 3.42
CA THR A 20 -44.28 30.59 4.04
C THR A 20 -42.96 30.42 4.79
N GLY A 21 -41.82 30.93 4.33
CA GLY A 21 -41.53 32.30 3.99
C GLY A 21 -40.58 32.83 5.06
N ILE A 22 -39.27 32.61 4.91
CA ILE A 22 -38.24 33.38 5.62
C ILE A 22 -37.03 33.65 4.72
N ALA A 23 -36.53 34.86 4.91
CA ALA A 23 -35.44 35.52 4.22
C ALA A 23 -34.16 34.68 4.13
N GLY A 24 -33.44 34.82 3.01
CA GLY A 24 -32.10 34.26 2.89
C GLY A 24 -31.41 34.53 1.56
N ILE A 25 -30.62 35.62 1.54
CA ILE A 25 -29.34 35.80 0.83
C ILE A 25 -29.27 35.35 -0.63
N ALA A 26 -29.21 36.32 -1.56
CA ALA A 26 -28.73 36.09 -2.91
C ALA A 26 -27.22 35.79 -2.88
N ALA A 27 -26.86 34.53 -2.66
CA ALA A 27 -25.51 34.04 -2.93
C ALA A 27 -25.52 33.44 -4.34
N THR A 28 -24.91 34.15 -5.30
CA THR A 28 -24.46 33.54 -6.56
C THR A 28 -23.72 32.24 -6.24
N PRO A 29 -24.04 31.10 -6.87
CA PRO A 29 -23.12 29.98 -6.82
C PRO A 29 -21.86 30.41 -7.57
N ALA A 30 -20.84 30.84 -6.83
CA ALA A 30 -19.49 30.79 -7.33
C ALA A 30 -19.23 29.31 -7.60
N ILE A 31 -19.35 28.91 -8.87
CA ILE A 31 -18.93 27.60 -9.34
C ILE A 31 -17.44 27.57 -9.08
N ALA A 32 -17.05 27.07 -7.90
CA ALA A 32 -15.69 26.72 -7.61
C ALA A 32 -15.32 25.68 -8.65
N GLN A 33 -14.56 26.10 -9.66
CA GLN A 33 -13.96 25.20 -10.61
C GLN A 33 -12.99 24.36 -9.78
N HIS A 34 -13.41 23.15 -9.43
CA HIS A 34 -12.51 22.14 -8.94
C HIS A 34 -11.54 21.92 -10.09
N THR A 35 -10.39 22.59 -10.04
CA THR A 35 -9.28 22.35 -10.94
C THR A 35 -9.03 20.87 -10.87
N PHE A 36 -9.40 20.16 -11.93
CA PHE A 36 -9.02 18.80 -12.14
C PHE A 36 -7.50 18.82 -12.28
N VAL A 37 -6.81 18.65 -11.15
CA VAL A 37 -5.38 18.44 -11.13
C VAL A 37 -5.18 17.20 -11.98
N LYS A 38 -4.57 17.39 -13.16
CA LYS A 38 -4.18 16.30 -14.06
C LYS A 38 -3.56 15.21 -13.19
N PRO A 39 -4.18 14.02 -13.09
CA PRO A 39 -3.67 13.01 -12.20
C PRO A 39 -2.32 12.60 -12.76
N SER A 40 -1.27 13.03 -12.05
CA SER A 40 0.10 12.70 -12.40
C SER A 40 0.34 11.27 -11.94
N PHE A 41 -0.31 10.31 -12.61
CA PHE A 41 0.04 8.90 -12.53
C PHE A 41 1.24 8.63 -13.44
N LEU A 42 2.30 9.43 -13.30
CA LEU A 42 3.63 8.92 -13.62
C LEU A 42 4.24 8.55 -12.28
N GLN A 43 3.74 7.45 -11.69
CA GLN A 43 4.55 6.68 -10.76
C GLN A 43 5.75 6.24 -11.60
N MET A 44 6.82 7.02 -11.54
CA MET A 44 8.13 6.63 -12.03
C MET A 44 8.35 5.23 -11.47
N ALA A 45 8.68 4.27 -12.35
CA ALA A 45 9.12 2.96 -11.92
C ALA A 45 10.30 3.19 -10.99
N GLN A 46 10.04 3.24 -9.68
CA GLN A 46 11.06 3.40 -8.68
C GLN A 46 11.69 2.03 -8.61
N SER A 47 12.69 1.82 -9.45
CA SER A 47 13.64 0.73 -9.30
C SER A 47 14.26 0.94 -7.93
N SER A 48 13.64 0.37 -6.89
CA SER A 48 14.23 0.31 -5.57
C SER A 48 15.53 -0.43 -5.75
N SER A 49 16.64 0.30 -5.71
CA SER A 49 17.96 -0.29 -5.74
C SER A 49 18.02 -1.35 -4.63
N LEU A 50 18.56 -2.52 -4.96
CA LEU A 50 18.73 -3.60 -3.97
C LEU A 50 19.70 -3.18 -2.85
N THR A 51 20.59 -2.22 -3.13
CA THR A 51 21.59 -1.72 -2.19
C THR A 51 20.97 -1.14 -0.92
N GLY A 52 21.54 -1.49 0.24
CA GLY A 52 21.15 -1.02 1.56
C GLY A 52 20.78 -2.15 2.53
N SER A 53 20.21 -1.74 3.67
CA SER A 53 19.82 -2.62 4.77
C SER A 53 18.40 -3.13 4.64
N TRP A 54 18.23 -4.43 4.84
CA TRP A 54 16.97 -5.15 4.79
C TRP A 54 16.75 -5.94 6.07
N ARG A 55 15.50 -5.98 6.51
CA ARG A 55 15.04 -6.80 7.61
C ARG A 55 13.92 -7.70 7.12
N LEU A 56 13.99 -8.99 7.45
CA LEU A 56 12.94 -9.92 7.04
C LEU A 56 11.63 -9.56 7.74
N ALA A 57 10.58 -9.32 6.96
CA ALA A 57 9.26 -8.99 7.48
C ALA A 57 8.40 -10.23 7.72
N ASN A 58 8.44 -11.19 6.79
CA ASN A 58 7.74 -12.46 6.88
C ASN A 58 8.46 -13.52 6.01
N MET A 59 8.18 -14.80 6.27
CA MET A 59 8.60 -15.90 5.42
C MET A 59 7.38 -16.77 5.13
N THR A 60 7.26 -17.22 3.89
CA THR A 60 6.17 -18.10 3.47
C THR A 60 6.77 -19.30 2.76
N THR A 61 6.32 -20.49 3.12
CA THR A 61 6.49 -21.68 2.29
C THR A 61 5.22 -21.83 1.45
N PRO A 62 5.28 -22.27 0.18
CA PRO A 62 4.08 -22.48 -0.62
C PRO A 62 3.01 -23.28 0.15
N GLY A 63 1.83 -22.69 0.32
CA GLY A 63 0.71 -23.28 1.07
C GLY A 63 0.74 -23.11 2.59
N PHE A 64 1.85 -22.64 3.18
CA PHE A 64 2.02 -22.52 4.63
C PHE A 64 2.78 -21.23 5.02
N PRO A 65 2.08 -20.15 5.38
CA PRO A 65 2.74 -18.99 5.97
C PRO A 65 3.33 -19.38 7.34
N THR A 66 4.64 -19.19 7.52
CA THR A 66 5.33 -19.45 8.79
C THR A 66 5.53 -18.11 9.51
N PRO A 67 4.70 -17.80 10.53
CA PRO A 67 4.89 -16.57 11.30
C PRO A 67 6.28 -16.59 11.95
N MET A 68 7.01 -15.48 11.80
CA MET A 68 8.31 -15.33 12.43
C MET A 68 8.13 -15.24 13.95
N LEU A 69 9.05 -15.88 14.70
CA LEU A 69 9.14 -15.64 16.14
C LEU A 69 9.42 -14.15 16.38
N PRO A 70 8.72 -13.52 17.35
CA PRO A 70 8.74 -12.07 17.56
C PRO A 70 10.13 -11.50 17.92
N SER A 71 11.13 -12.34 18.16
CA SER A 71 12.47 -11.97 18.63
C SER A 71 13.61 -12.44 17.72
N THR A 72 13.33 -12.74 16.45
CA THR A 72 14.39 -13.04 15.46
C THR A 72 14.71 -11.82 14.60
N ASP A 73 15.87 -11.20 14.82
CA ASP A 73 16.41 -10.16 13.94
C ASP A 73 17.17 -10.79 12.77
N LEU A 74 16.41 -11.11 11.72
CA LEU A 74 16.94 -11.57 10.44
C LEU A 74 17.18 -10.37 9.53
N THR A 75 18.44 -10.20 9.11
CA THR A 75 18.92 -9.00 8.42
C THR A 75 19.77 -9.36 7.21
N ALA A 76 19.79 -8.48 6.21
CA ALA A 76 20.68 -8.53 5.07
C ALA A 76 21.12 -7.12 4.65
N GLU A 77 22.39 -6.94 4.31
CA GLU A 77 22.98 -5.71 3.80
C GLU A 77 23.56 -5.99 2.42
N PHE A 78 23.12 -5.24 1.41
CA PHE A 78 23.65 -5.31 0.05
C PHE A 78 24.50 -4.08 -0.24
N SER A 79 25.80 -4.28 -0.52
CA SER A 79 26.69 -3.19 -0.89
C SER A 79 27.85 -3.69 -1.74
N GLY A 80 28.18 -2.96 -2.82
CA GLY A 80 29.35 -3.23 -3.65
C GLY A 80 29.44 -4.66 -4.19
N GLY A 81 28.30 -5.30 -4.54
CA GLY A 81 28.27 -6.69 -5.01
C GLY A 81 28.47 -7.75 -3.92
N ARG A 82 28.40 -7.35 -2.64
CA ARG A 82 28.46 -8.23 -1.48
C ARG A 82 27.17 -8.19 -0.67
N ILE A 83 26.83 -9.36 -0.12
CA ILE A 83 25.72 -9.51 0.81
C ILE A 83 26.28 -9.97 2.16
N SER A 84 25.80 -9.39 3.26
CA SER A 84 26.12 -9.84 4.62
C SER A 84 24.92 -9.73 5.53
N GLY A 85 24.86 -10.49 6.62
CA GLY A 85 23.70 -10.42 7.52
C GLY A 85 23.65 -11.49 8.60
N SER A 86 22.46 -11.63 9.20
CA SER A 86 22.17 -12.59 10.26
C SER A 86 20.98 -13.46 9.87
N GLY A 87 21.18 -14.78 9.91
CA GLY A 87 20.16 -15.82 9.80
C GLY A 87 19.60 -16.25 11.17
N GLY A 88 19.86 -15.48 12.23
CA GLY A 88 19.51 -15.81 13.60
C GLY A 88 20.73 -16.41 14.31
N CYS A 89 20.86 -17.74 14.29
CA CYS A 89 21.99 -18.42 14.93
C CYS A 89 23.33 -18.14 14.23
N ASN A 90 23.30 -18.00 12.90
CA ASN A 90 24.49 -17.87 12.07
C ASN A 90 24.53 -16.50 11.38
N ARG A 91 25.74 -16.01 11.15
CA ARG A 91 26.01 -14.88 10.26
C ARG A 91 26.43 -15.41 8.89
N PHE A 92 26.15 -14.65 7.85
CA PHE A 92 26.53 -14.99 6.48
C PHE A 92 27.21 -13.80 5.80
N ASN A 93 28.09 -14.08 4.84
CA ASN A 93 28.74 -13.07 3.99
C ASN A 93 29.17 -13.70 2.67
N GLY A 94 28.81 -13.09 1.55
CA GLY A 94 29.21 -13.57 0.23
C GLY A 94 29.06 -12.54 -0.86
N SER A 95 29.18 -12.99 -2.10
CA SER A 95 28.92 -12.18 -3.29
C SER A 95 27.45 -12.27 -3.70
N TYR A 96 26.95 -11.25 -4.38
CA TYR A 96 25.68 -11.31 -5.10
C TYR A 96 25.81 -10.67 -6.49
N THR A 97 24.95 -11.09 -7.40
CA THR A 97 24.78 -10.46 -8.71
C THR A 97 23.30 -10.26 -9.02
N THR A 98 22.99 -9.24 -9.80
CA THR A 98 21.63 -8.92 -10.23
C THR A 98 21.57 -8.84 -11.74
N LYS A 99 20.56 -9.48 -12.35
CA LYS A 99 20.29 -9.40 -13.79
C LYS A 99 18.78 -9.24 -13.99
N GLY A 100 18.34 -8.06 -14.42
CA GLY A 100 16.92 -7.73 -14.49
C GLY A 100 16.25 -7.92 -13.12
N ASN A 101 15.22 -8.77 -13.07
CA ASN A 101 14.47 -9.11 -11.85
C ASN A 101 15.01 -10.35 -11.10
N GLN A 102 16.23 -10.79 -11.42
CA GLN A 102 16.85 -11.95 -10.79
C GLN A 102 17.99 -11.52 -9.86
N LEU A 103 18.00 -12.11 -8.66
CA LEU A 103 19.09 -12.03 -7.67
C LEU A 103 19.75 -13.41 -7.56
N SER A 104 21.06 -13.46 -7.71
CA SER A 104 21.87 -14.66 -7.46
C SER A 104 22.86 -14.40 -6.33
N ILE A 105 22.92 -15.33 -5.37
CA ILE A 105 23.84 -15.28 -4.23
C ILE A 105 24.93 -16.33 -4.47
N GLY A 106 26.19 -15.92 -4.29
CA GLY A 106 27.34 -16.81 -4.36
C GLY A 106 27.52 -17.64 -3.09
N PRO A 107 28.67 -18.32 -2.92
CA PRO A 107 28.99 -19.03 -1.68
C PRO A 107 28.93 -18.12 -0.44
N LEU A 108 28.44 -18.67 0.69
CA LEU A 108 28.20 -17.98 1.98
C LEU A 108 28.96 -18.63 3.14
#